data_AF-A0A426QDZ6-F1
#
_entry.id   AF-A0A426QDZ6-F1
#
_cell.length_a   1.000
_cell.length_b   1.000
_cell.length_c   1.000
_cell.angle_alpha   90.00
_cell.angle_beta   90.00
_cell.angle_gamma   90.00
#
_symmetry.space_group_name_H-M   'P 1'
#
loop_
_entity.id
_entity.type
_entity.pdbx_description
1 polymer ?
#
loop_
_entity_poly.entity_id
_entity_poly.type
_entity_poly.pdbx_seq_one_letter_code
_entity_poly.pdbx_strand_id
1 'polypeptide(L)'
;MRKEIAIQCDKAIQDILLTALENYIDVAFPPHSSDCAQVARSALQDAVTALKSEFSVQDQAVYNKRLRAMFREGIKLHYQLQEADTGRRHAAERELLLAVVGGEPADREALEQARARDTGTAA
;
A
#
# COMPACT_ATOMS: atom_id res chain seq x y z
N MET A 1 13.30 0.46 20.97
CA MET A 1 13.56 1.30 19.77
C MET A 1 12.53 0.95 18.71
N ARG A 2 11.75 1.92 18.21
CA ARG A 2 10.84 1.68 17.08
C ARG A 2 11.72 1.51 15.84
N LYS A 3 11.76 0.30 15.26
CA LYS A 3 12.48 0.06 14.01
C LYS A 3 11.71 0.75 12.89
N GLU A 4 12.29 1.82 12.38
CA GLU A 4 11.81 2.55 11.22
C GLU A 4 12.11 1.75 9.95
N ILE A 5 11.21 1.84 8.98
CA ILE A 5 11.33 1.19 7.68
C ILE A 5 11.27 2.30 6.65
N ALA A 6 12.28 2.37 5.80
CA ALA A 6 12.29 3.23 4.63
C ALA A 6 11.66 2.47 3.47
N ILE A 7 10.64 3.04 2.83
CA ILE A 7 10.22 2.65 1.48
C ILE A 7 10.96 3.57 0.53
N GLN A 8 11.60 2.99 -0.48
CA GLN A 8 12.11 3.72 -1.63
C GLN A 8 11.46 3.10 -2.86
N CYS A 9 10.65 3.86 -3.58
CA CYS A 9 9.98 3.33 -4.77
C CYS A 9 9.55 4.40 -5.75
N ASP A 10 9.36 3.99 -7.01
CA ASP A 10 8.88 4.87 -8.07
C ASP A 10 7.45 5.38 -7.81
N LYS A 11 7.11 6.53 -8.40
CA LYS A 11 5.82 7.21 -8.28
C LYS A 11 4.62 6.28 -8.54
N ALA A 12 4.71 5.39 -9.53
CA ALA A 12 3.63 4.45 -9.82
C ALA A 12 3.33 3.50 -8.65
N ILE A 13 4.37 3.06 -7.95
CA ILE A 13 4.25 2.19 -6.77
C ILE A 13 3.71 2.99 -5.59
N GLN A 14 4.20 4.22 -5.39
CA GLN A 14 3.69 5.12 -4.35
C GLN A 14 2.18 5.33 -4.47
N ASP A 15 1.68 5.57 -5.68
CA ASP A 15 0.25 5.81 -5.93
C ASP A 15 -0.61 4.59 -5.58
N ILE A 16 -0.15 3.38 -5.90
CA ILE A 16 -0.86 2.15 -5.53
C ILE A 16 -0.86 1.95 -4.01
N LEU A 17 0.29 2.17 -3.35
CA LEU A 17 0.40 2.03 -1.90
C LEU A 17 -0.52 3.00 -1.15
N LEU A 18 -0.57 4.26 -1.59
CA LEU A 18 -1.43 5.27 -1.02
C LEU A 18 -2.91 4.93 -1.24
N THR A 19 -3.28 4.55 -2.46
CA THR A 19 -4.64 4.12 -2.79
C THR A 19 -5.07 2.90 -1.97
N ALA A 20 -4.19 1.92 -1.81
CA ALA A 20 -4.46 0.73 -1.01
C ALA A 20 -4.68 1.06 0.48
N LEU A 21 -3.91 2.00 1.02
CA LEU A 21 -4.05 2.44 2.42
C LEU A 21 -5.32 3.27 2.63
N GLU A 22 -5.68 4.13 1.68
CA GLU A 22 -6.94 4.90 1.72
C GLU A 22 -8.16 3.98 1.69
N ASN A 23 -8.18 3.02 0.76
CA ASN A 23 -9.25 2.01 0.68
C ASN A 23 -9.36 1.20 1.98
N TYR A 24 -8.22 0.83 2.58
CA TYR A 24 -8.22 0.15 3.87
C TYR A 24 -8.82 1.00 4.99
N ILE A 25 -8.49 2.29 5.05
CA ILE A 25 -9.04 3.20 6.06
C ILE A 25 -10.56 3.29 5.91
N ASP A 26 -11.06 3.38 4.68
CA ASP A 26 -12.50 3.47 4.39
C ASP A 26 -13.26 2.20 4.75
N VAL A 27 -12.68 1.04 4.51
CA VAL A 27 -13.32 -0.25 4.81
C VAL A 27 -13.19 -0.61 6.29
N ALA A 28 -12.02 -0.43 6.90
CA ALA A 28 -11.75 -0.83 8.29
C ALA A 28 -12.29 0.18 9.31
N PHE A 29 -12.35 1.46 8.94
CA PHE A 29 -12.82 2.56 9.80
C PHE A 29 -13.86 3.39 9.05
N PRO A 30 -15.06 2.84 8.79
CA PRO A 30 -16.08 3.54 8.02
C PRO A 30 -16.53 4.81 8.74
N PRO A 31 -17.02 5.82 7.98
CA PRO A 31 -17.65 6.99 8.57
C PRO A 31 -18.84 6.56 9.45
N HIS A 32 -19.08 7.27 10.55
CA HIS A 32 -20.13 6.96 11.54
C HIS A 32 -19.90 5.69 12.38
N SER A 33 -18.68 5.13 12.38
CA SER A 33 -18.25 4.17 13.40
C SER A 33 -18.07 4.85 14.78
N SER A 34 -17.74 4.08 15.81
CA SER A 34 -17.55 4.59 17.17
C SER A 34 -16.53 5.73 17.25
N ASP A 35 -16.62 6.57 18.28
CA ASP A 35 -15.69 7.70 18.50
C ASP A 35 -14.22 7.25 18.47
N CYS A 36 -13.92 6.08 19.05
CA CYS A 36 -12.58 5.50 19.03
C CYS A 36 -12.12 5.14 17.60
N ALA A 37 -13.02 4.62 16.77
CA ALA A 37 -12.73 4.31 15.38
C ALA A 37 -12.55 5.57 14.53
N GLN A 38 -13.29 6.65 14.81
CA GLN A 38 -13.09 7.95 14.15
C GLN A 38 -11.74 8.59 14.50
N VAL A 39 -11.29 8.48 15.75
CA VAL A 39 -9.94 8.93 16.14
C VAL A 39 -8.85 8.14 15.41
N ALA A 40 -9.01 6.81 15.32
CA ALA A 40 -8.08 5.97 14.57
C ALA A 40 -8.07 6.31 13.08
N ARG A 41 -9.24 6.58 12.49
CA ARG A 41 -9.39 7.04 11.10
C ARG A 41 -8.62 8.34 10.86
N SER A 42 -8.87 9.37 11.68
CA SER A 42 -8.18 10.67 11.55
C SER A 42 -6.66 10.50 11.63
N ALA A 43 -6.16 9.76 12.62
CA ALA A 43 -4.72 9.55 12.78
C ALA A 43 -4.09 8.82 11.57
N LEU A 44 -4.82 7.91 10.92
CA LEU A 44 -4.36 7.23 9.71
C LEU A 44 -4.41 8.15 8.49
N GLN A 45 -5.43 8.99 8.36
CA GLN A 45 -5.52 9.98 7.29
C GLN A 45 -4.40 11.02 7.39
N ASP A 46 -4.07 11.46 8.61
CA ASP A 46 -2.92 12.34 8.86
C ASP A 46 -1.61 11.65 8.45
N ALA A 47 -1.45 10.36 8.77
CA ALA A 47 -0.29 9.59 8.36
C ALA A 47 -0.19 9.42 6.82
N VAL A 48 -1.31 9.17 6.14
CA VAL A 48 -1.36 9.13 4.66
C VAL A 48 -0.94 10.47 4.08
N THR A 49 -1.42 11.57 4.67
CA THR A 49 -1.09 12.94 4.23
C THR A 49 0.39 13.24 4.41
N ALA A 50 0.97 12.86 5.55
CA ALA A 50 2.41 12.97 5.79
C ALA A 50 3.22 12.15 4.78
N LEU A 51 2.83 10.90 4.52
CA LEU A 51 3.48 10.04 3.53
C LEU A 51 3.40 10.61 2.11
N LYS A 52 2.25 11.16 1.70
CA LYS A 52 2.09 11.88 0.43
C LYS A 52 3.07 13.04 0.33
N SER A 53 3.21 13.80 1.41
CA SER A 53 4.18 14.91 1.47
C SER A 53 5.62 14.40 1.36
N GLU A 54 5.99 13.35 2.09
CA GLU A 54 7.33 12.76 2.01
C GLU A 54 7.64 12.29 0.59
N PHE A 55 6.74 11.50 -0.01
CA PHE A 55 6.86 11.03 -1.39
C PHE A 55 6.94 12.15 -2.44
N SER A 56 6.31 13.31 -2.17
CA SER A 56 6.37 14.45 -3.08
C SER A 56 7.70 15.21 -3.05
N VAL A 57 8.44 15.09 -1.94
CA VAL A 57 9.72 15.80 -1.73
C VAL A 57 10.91 14.87 -2.03
N GLN A 58 10.76 13.58 -1.73
CA GLN A 58 11.77 12.54 -1.91
C GLN A 58 11.06 11.27 -2.40
N ASP A 59 11.67 10.47 -3.27
CA ASP A 59 11.13 9.15 -3.67
C ASP A 59 11.23 8.09 -2.54
N GLN A 60 11.21 8.56 -1.30
CA GLN A 60 11.40 7.81 -0.08
C GLN A 60 10.44 8.31 1.00
N ALA A 61 9.90 7.38 1.78
CA ALA A 61 9.15 7.68 3.00
C ALA A 61 9.56 6.75 4.14
N VAL A 62 9.51 7.25 5.38
CA VAL A 62 9.91 6.49 6.57
C VAL A 62 8.74 6.30 7.51
N TYR A 63 8.52 5.06 7.94
CA TYR A 63 7.39 4.74 8.81
C TYR A 63 7.72 3.65 9.82
N ASN A 64 6.84 3.49 10.80
CA ASN A 64 7.00 2.54 11.88
C ASN A 64 6.31 1.19 11.58
N LYS A 65 6.60 0.18 12.41
CA LYS A 65 6.01 -1.17 12.32
C LYS A 65 4.47 -1.20 12.28
N ARG A 66 3.77 -0.24 12.91
CA ARG A 66 2.30 -0.19 12.91
C ARG A 66 1.78 0.20 11.52
N LEU A 67 2.35 1.24 10.92
CA LEU A 67 2.02 1.62 9.54
C LEU A 67 2.33 0.50 8.56
N ARG A 68 3.43 -0.23 8.76
CA ARG A 68 3.73 -1.43 7.97
C ARG A 68 2.60 -2.45 7.98
N ALA A 69 2.05 -2.75 9.15
CA ALA A 69 0.95 -3.72 9.25
C ALA A 69 -0.28 -3.23 8.48
N MET A 70 -0.61 -1.95 8.60
CA MET A 70 -1.74 -1.34 7.87
C MET A 70 -1.53 -1.38 6.35
N PHE A 71 -0.32 -1.08 5.87
CA PHE A 71 0.01 -1.22 4.46
C PHE A 71 -0.18 -2.66 3.97
N ARG A 72 0.28 -3.66 4.74
CA ARG A 72 0.14 -5.07 4.34
C ARG A 72 -1.33 -5.48 4.23
N GLU A 73 -2.16 -5.04 5.17
CA GLU A 73 -3.60 -5.32 5.11
C GLU A 73 -4.30 -4.55 3.98
N GLY A 74 -3.93 -3.29 3.74
CA GLY A 74 -4.45 -2.51 2.63
C GLY A 74 -4.06 -3.05 1.26
N ILE A 75 -2.81 -3.49 1.07
CA ILE A 75 -2.36 -4.13 -0.17
C ILE A 75 -3.16 -5.42 -0.42
N LYS A 76 -3.33 -6.27 0.60
CA LYS A 76 -4.12 -7.50 0.48
C LYS A 76 -5.56 -7.19 0.09
N LEU A 77 -6.20 -6.23 0.77
CA LEU A 77 -7.57 -5.84 0.50
C LEU A 77 -7.72 -5.26 -0.91
N HIS A 78 -6.81 -4.36 -1.31
CA HIS A 78 -6.80 -3.73 -2.63
C HIS A 78 -6.78 -4.78 -3.74
N TYR A 79 -5.85 -5.73 -3.67
CA TYR A 79 -5.79 -6.80 -4.67
C TYR A 79 -6.95 -7.76 -4.55
N GLN A 80 -7.43 -8.11 -3.35
CA GLN A 80 -8.62 -8.94 -3.21
C GLN A 80 -9.84 -8.32 -3.92
N LEU A 81 -10.01 -7.00 -3.84
CA LEU A 81 -11.07 -6.28 -4.55
C LEU A 81 -10.84 -6.27 -6.07
N GLN A 82 -9.61 -6.03 -6.53
CA GLN A 82 -9.28 -6.08 -7.96
C GLN A 82 -9.43 -7.48 -8.57
N GLU A 83 -9.04 -8.53 -7.84
CA GLU A 83 -9.21 -9.92 -8.27
C GLU A 83 -10.70 -10.28 -8.37
N ALA A 84 -11.53 -9.78 -7.45
CA ALA A 84 -12.98 -9.97 -7.50
C ALA A 84 -13.65 -9.23 -8.66
N ASP A 85 -13.18 -8.03 -9.00
CA ASP A 85 -13.72 -7.20 -10.10
C ASP A 85 -13.30 -7.71 -11.47
N THR A 86 -12.02 -8.05 -11.64
CA THR A 86 -11.44 -8.42 -12.94
C THR A 86 -11.44 -9.92 -13.22
N GLY A 87 -11.61 -10.76 -12.20
CA GLY A 87 -11.47 -12.20 -12.26
C GLY A 87 -10.03 -12.69 -12.48
N ARG A 88 -9.03 -11.79 -12.42
CA ARG A 88 -7.60 -12.11 -12.62
C ARG A 88 -6.89 -12.19 -11.29
N ARG A 89 -5.80 -12.95 -11.20
CA ARG A 89 -4.93 -12.96 -10.03
C ARG A 89 -3.83 -11.92 -10.19
N HIS A 90 -3.53 -11.20 -9.12
CA HIS A 90 -2.47 -10.17 -9.07
C HIS A 90 -1.38 -10.59 -8.07
N ALA A 91 -0.92 -11.83 -8.18
CA ALA A 91 -0.06 -12.44 -7.17
C ALA A 91 1.34 -11.81 -7.14
N ALA A 92 1.93 -11.57 -8.31
CA ALA A 92 3.26 -10.99 -8.46
C ALA A 92 3.26 -9.50 -8.09
N GLU A 93 2.27 -8.73 -8.55
CA GLU A 93 2.14 -7.32 -8.15
C GLU A 93 1.94 -7.18 -6.63
N ARG A 94 1.10 -8.04 -6.03
CA ARG A 94 0.91 -8.07 -4.57
C ARG A 94 2.20 -8.38 -3.82
N GLU A 95 2.95 -9.37 -4.29
CA GLU A 95 4.22 -9.76 -3.66
C GLU A 95 5.25 -8.61 -3.73
N LEU A 96 5.36 -7.95 -4.89
CA LEU A 96 6.23 -6.79 -5.06
C LEU A 96 5.89 -5.68 -4.06
N LEU A 97 4.62 -5.29 -3.94
CA LEU A 97 4.23 -4.25 -2.99
C LEU A 97 4.50 -4.65 -1.53
N LEU A 98 4.31 -5.93 -1.19
CA LEU A 98 4.62 -6.43 0.15
C LEU A 98 6.12 -6.39 0.47
N ALA A 99 6.97 -6.61 -0.53
CA ALA A 99 8.43 -6.46 -0.43
C ALA A 99 8.82 -4.98 -0.28
N VAL A 100 8.20 -4.08 -1.04
CA VAL A 100 8.42 -2.63 -0.93
C VAL A 100 8.11 -2.12 0.48
N VAL A 101 6.96 -2.48 1.04
CA VAL A 101 6.64 -2.16 2.44
C VAL A 101 7.42 -3.02 3.45
N GLY A 102 8.25 -3.93 2.97
CA GLY A 102 9.29 -4.61 3.73
C GLY A 102 10.60 -3.82 3.82
N GLY A 103 10.77 -2.81 2.97
CA GLY A 103 11.99 -2.02 2.82
C GLY A 103 12.84 -2.41 1.62
N GLU A 104 12.32 -3.25 0.71
CA GLU A 104 13.01 -3.59 -0.53
C GLU A 104 12.72 -2.50 -1.58
N PRO A 105 13.73 -1.87 -2.18
CA PRO A 105 13.49 -0.86 -3.20
C PRO A 105 12.91 -1.49 -4.46
N ALA A 106 11.97 -0.81 -5.09
CA ALA A 106 11.42 -1.21 -6.38
C ALA A 106 11.12 -0.01 -7.25
N ASP A 107 11.34 -0.15 -8.54
CA ASP A 107 11.09 0.88 -9.53
C ASP A 107 9.95 0.49 -10.48
N ARG A 108 9.73 1.34 -11.47
CA ARG A 108 8.71 1.12 -12.50
C ARG A 108 8.95 -0.18 -13.29
N GLU A 109 10.19 -0.55 -13.56
CA GLU A 109 10.51 -1.76 -14.32
C GLU A 109 10.09 -3.01 -13.51
N ALA A 110 10.41 -3.04 -12.22
CA ALA A 110 9.97 -4.13 -11.34
C ALA A 110 8.44 -4.27 -11.32
N LEU A 111 7.70 -3.15 -11.31
CA LEU A 111 6.24 -3.15 -11.39
C LEU A 111 5.73 -3.70 -12.73
N GLU A 112 6.32 -3.28 -13.85
CA GLU A 112 5.95 -3.77 -15.19
C GLU A 112 6.25 -5.27 -15.33
N GLN A 113 7.37 -5.75 -14.79
CA GLN A 113 7.70 -7.18 -14.76
C GLN A 113 6.71 -7.98 -13.90
N ALA A 114 6.29 -7.46 -12.75
CA ALA A 114 5.28 -8.11 -11.92
C ALA A 114 3.93 -8.22 -12.66
N ARG A 115 3.49 -7.14 -13.31
CA ARG A 115 2.29 -7.13 -14.17
C ARG A 115 2.38 -8.13 -15.32
N ALA A 116 3.54 -8.23 -15.96
CA ALA A 116 3.77 -9.19 -17.03
C ALA A 116 3.66 -10.64 -16.54
N ARG A 117 4.07 -10.95 -15.32
CA ARG A 117 3.90 -12.29 -14.72
C ARG A 117 2.44 -12.60 -14.40
N ASP A 118 1.70 -11.62 -13.88
CA ASP A 118 0.28 -11.78 -13.57
C ASP A 118 -0.58 -11.93 -14.84
N THR A 119 -0.17 -11.30 -15.95
CA THR A 119 -0.84 -11.44 -17.27
C THR A 119 -0.37 -12.64 -18.08
N GLY A 120 0.90 -13.04 -17.93
CA GLY A 120 1.54 -14.15 -18.62
C GLY A 120 1.24 -15.53 -18.04
N THR A 121 0.49 -15.61 -16.93
CA THR A 121 0.00 -16.88 -16.39
C THR A 121 -1.33 -17.26 -17.05
N ALA A 122 -1.27 -17.47 -18.36
CA ALA A 122 -2.29 -18.18 -19.13
C ALA A 122 -1.59 -19.29 -19.92
N ALA A 123 -1.58 -20.50 -19.32
CA ALA A 123 -1.13 -21.79 -19.84
C ALA A 123 0.38 -21.96 -20.09
#